data_AF-A0A3S4Z725-F1
#
_entry.id   AF-A0A3S4Z725-F1
#
_cell.length_a   1.000
_cell.length_b   1.000
_cell.length_c   1.000
_cell.angle_alpha   90.00
_cell.angle_beta   90.00
_cell.angle_gamma   90.00
#
_symmetry.space_group_name_H-M   'P 1'
#
loop_
_entity.id
_entity.type
_entity.pdbx_description
1 polymer ?
#
loop_
_entity_poly.entity_id
_entity_poly.type
_entity_poly.pdbx_seq_one_letter_code
_entity_poly.pdbx_strand_id
1 'polypeptide(L)'
;MTGRELIIFILENNLEDVSIFDGDTLPGLMTLDEAAVKWHSGRNTLKALFEMGKIPGVIIDEKIYIHKSVENPFSKEGKDHDK
;
A
#
# COMPACT_ATOMS: atom_id res chain seq x y z
N MET A 1 -4.77 -3.42 11.76
CA MET A 1 -3.37 -3.26 12.19
C MET A 1 -3.29 -3.31 13.71
N THR A 2 -2.33 -4.05 14.27
CA THR A 2 -1.99 -4.07 15.71
C THR A 2 -0.79 -3.17 16.00
N GLY A 3 -0.54 -2.82 17.27
CA GLY A 3 0.64 -2.03 17.63
C GLY A 3 1.97 -2.68 17.21
N ARG A 4 2.04 -4.02 17.20
CA ARG A 4 3.22 -4.75 16.70
C ARG A 4 3.44 -4.53 15.21
N GLU A 5 2.37 -4.60 14.42
CA GLU A 5 2.42 -4.39 12.97
C GLU A 5 2.81 -2.94 12.64
N LEU A 6 2.33 -1.98 13.43
CA LEU A 6 2.73 -0.57 13.30
C LEU A 6 4.23 -0.39 13.56
N ILE A 7 4.77 -0.98 14.63
CA ILE A 7 6.21 -0.88 14.95
C ILE A 7 7.06 -1.47 13.81
N ILE A 8 6.69 -2.65 13.29
CA ILE A 8 7.41 -3.29 12.18
C ILE A 8 7.37 -2.40 10.94
N PHE A 9 6.19 -1.89 10.58
CA PHE A 9 6.02 -1.00 9.44
C PHE A 9 6.89 0.26 9.53
N ILE A 10 6.95 0.89 10.71
CA ILE A 10 7.79 2.08 10.96
C ILE A 10 9.25 1.76 10.65
N LEU A 11 9.76 0.64 11.17
CA LEU A 11 11.16 0.24 10.99
C LEU A 11 11.49 -0.16 9.54
N GLU A 12 10.59 -0.88 8.86
CA GLU A 12 10.81 -1.32 7.47
C GLU A 12 10.83 -0.15 6.47
N ASN A 13 10.21 0.97 6.81
CA ASN A 13 10.07 2.13 5.92
C ASN A 13 10.86 3.36 6.40
N ASN A 14 11.70 3.23 7.42
CA ASN A 14 12.50 4.31 8.02
C ASN A 14 11.66 5.53 8.43
N LEU A 15 10.56 5.29 9.13
CA LEU A 15 9.59 6.32 9.52
C LEU A 15 9.73 6.76 10.99
N GLU A 16 10.74 6.28 11.71
CA GLU A 16 10.94 6.51 13.15
C GLU A 16 11.09 7.99 13.53
N ASP A 17 11.64 8.80 12.61
CA ASP A 17 11.86 10.24 12.79
C ASP A 17 10.83 11.10 12.03
N VAL A 18 9.77 10.48 11.50
CA VAL A 18 8.72 11.16 10.72
C VAL A 18 7.47 11.30 11.59
N SER A 19 6.80 12.47 11.53
CA SER A 19 5.49 12.61 12.16
C SER A 19 4.49 11.64 11.51
N ILE A 20 4.12 10.60 12.25
CA ILE A 20 3.31 9.48 11.74
C ILE A 20 1.83 9.85 11.62
N PHE A 21 1.42 10.96 12.24
CA PHE A 21 0.04 11.43 12.22
C PHE A 21 0.02 12.97 12.33
N ASP A 22 -0.19 13.67 11.20
CA ASP A 22 -0.33 15.13 11.14
C ASP A 22 -1.77 15.61 10.92
N GLY A 23 -2.74 14.68 10.95
CA GLY A 23 -4.17 14.98 10.86
C GLY A 23 -4.88 14.10 9.83
N ASP A 24 -4.31 13.96 8.62
CA ASP A 24 -4.95 13.24 7.51
C ASP A 24 -3.98 12.35 6.71
N THR A 25 -2.67 12.47 6.93
CA THR A 25 -1.66 11.79 6.11
C THR A 25 -0.91 10.73 6.90
N LEU A 26 -0.89 9.50 6.37
CA LEU A 26 -0.05 8.42 6.87
C LEU A 26 1.19 8.28 5.97
N PRO A 27 2.40 8.59 6.48
CA PRO A 27 3.64 8.43 5.72
C PRO A 27 3.81 7.00 5.20
N GLY A 28 4.28 6.85 3.95
CA GLY A 28 4.47 5.53 3.32
C GLY A 28 3.18 4.82 2.87
N LEU A 29 2.00 5.35 3.22
CA LEU A 29 0.71 4.81 2.83
C LEU A 29 -0.02 5.76 1.88
N MET A 30 -0.83 5.19 0.99
CA MET A 30 -1.79 5.90 0.15
C MET A 30 -3.16 5.24 0.27
N THR A 31 -4.22 6.04 0.20
CA THR A 31 -5.59 5.54 0.13
C THR A 31 -5.80 4.71 -1.14
N LEU A 32 -6.84 3.87 -1.13
CA LEU A 32 -7.27 3.15 -2.33
C LEU A 32 -7.60 4.09 -3.50
N ASP A 33 -8.06 5.30 -3.22
CA ASP A 33 -8.40 6.33 -4.20
C ASP A 33 -7.15 6.93 -4.85
N GLU A 34 -6.14 7.26 -4.05
CA GLU A 34 -4.83 7.70 -4.55
C GLU A 34 -4.15 6.60 -5.38
N ALA A 35 -4.24 5.34 -4.94
CA ALA A 35 -3.71 4.20 -5.68
C ALA A 35 -4.43 4.02 -7.04
N ALA A 36 -5.75 4.19 -7.06
CA ALA A 36 -6.56 4.11 -8.28
C ALA A 36 -6.13 5.18 -9.31
N VAL A 37 -5.85 6.40 -8.83
CA VAL A 37 -5.32 7.49 -9.67
C VAL A 37 -3.89 7.17 -10.13
N LYS A 38 -3.00 6.76 -9.21
CA LYS A 38 -1.59 6.45 -9.49
C LYS A 38 -1.42 5.35 -10.55
N TRP A 39 -2.24 4.32 -10.50
CA TRP A 39 -2.13 3.14 -11.37
C TRP A 39 -3.17 3.09 -12.49
N HIS A 40 -3.96 4.16 -12.66
CA HIS A 40 -5.02 4.26 -13.66
C HIS A 40 -5.95 3.03 -13.66
N SER A 41 -6.35 2.59 -12.47
CA SER A 41 -7.13 1.37 -12.28
C SER A 41 -8.36 1.62 -11.41
N GLY A 42 -9.35 0.74 -11.51
CA GLY A 42 -10.57 0.82 -10.73
C GLY A 42 -10.33 0.49 -9.25
N ARG A 43 -10.97 1.22 -8.34
CA ARG A 43 -10.92 0.96 -6.88
C ARG A 43 -11.26 -0.49 -6.54
N ASN A 44 -12.28 -1.06 -7.18
CA ASN A 44 -12.69 -2.45 -6.96
C ASN A 44 -11.62 -3.45 -7.38
N THR A 45 -10.90 -3.17 -8.47
CA THR A 45 -9.76 -3.98 -8.93
C THR A 45 -8.64 -3.97 -7.90
N LEU A 46 -8.28 -2.79 -7.38
CA LEU A 46 -7.25 -2.67 -6.35
C LEU A 46 -7.66 -3.31 -5.03
N LYS A 47 -8.92 -3.16 -4.63
CA LYS A 47 -9.47 -3.84 -3.46
C LYS A 47 -9.34 -5.37 -3.60
N ALA A 48 -9.75 -5.92 -4.74
CA ALA A 48 -9.61 -7.35 -5.00
C ALA A 48 -8.14 -7.81 -4.95
N LEU A 49 -7.22 -7.05 -5.54
CA LEU A 49 -5.78 -7.36 -5.49
C LEU A 49 -5.23 -7.33 -4.06
N PHE A 50 -5.67 -6.38 -3.24
CA PHE A 50 -5.30 -6.30 -1.82
C PHE A 50 -5.83 -7.51 -1.05
N GLU A 51 -7.11 -7.84 -1.21
CA GLU A 51 -7.74 -9.01 -0.57
C GLU A 51 -7.10 -10.34 -1.01
N MET A 52 -6.59 -10.41 -2.24
CA MET A 52 -5.83 -11.55 -2.76
C MET A 52 -4.36 -11.57 -2.29
N GLY A 53 -3.91 -10.59 -1.49
CA GLY A 53 -2.53 -10.47 -1.03
C GLY A 53 -1.52 -10.14 -2.13
N LYS A 54 -1.98 -9.60 -3.28
CA LYS A 54 -1.12 -9.26 -4.43
C LYS A 54 -0.49 -7.88 -4.33
N ILE A 55 -1.10 -6.98 -3.55
CA ILE A 55 -0.54 -5.66 -3.23
C ILE A 55 -0.49 -5.52 -1.71
N PRO A 56 0.66 -5.18 -1.11
CA PRO A 56 0.75 -5.00 0.32
C PRO A 56 0.08 -3.69 0.74
N GLY A 57 -0.59 -3.75 1.88
CA GLY A 57 -1.40 -2.67 2.42
C GLY A 57 -1.91 -3.04 3.80
N VAL A 58 -2.69 -2.14 4.39
CA VAL A 58 -3.20 -2.27 5.75
C VAL A 58 -4.62 -1.73 5.84
N ILE A 59 -5.41 -2.30 6.75
CA ILE A 59 -6.73 -1.79 7.11
C ILE A 59 -6.60 -0.98 8.40
N ILE A 60 -7.03 0.28 8.35
CA ILE A 60 -7.06 1.23 9.46
C ILE A 60 -8.45 1.86 9.44
N ASP A 61 -9.19 1.75 10.55
CA ASP A 61 -10.55 2.29 10.68
C ASP A 61 -11.45 1.94 9.48
N GLU A 62 -11.49 0.64 9.13
CA GLU A 62 -12.24 0.06 8.01
C GLU A 62 -11.85 0.56 6.60
N LYS A 63 -10.85 1.43 6.48
CA LYS A 63 -10.32 1.93 5.21
C LYS A 63 -9.08 1.16 4.79
N ILE A 64 -8.98 0.87 3.50
CA ILE A 64 -7.82 0.21 2.89
C ILE A 64 -6.79 1.26 2.50
N TYR A 65 -5.57 1.05 2.99
CA TYR A 65 -4.39 1.82 2.61
C TYR A 65 -3.38 0.90 1.94
N ILE A 66 -2.79 1.35 0.83
CA ILE A 66 -1.80 0.63 0.05
C ILE A 66 -0.42 1.24 0.31
N HIS A 67 0.63 0.42 0.38
CA HIS A 67 1.99 0.94 0.54
C HIS A 67 2.41 1.73 -0.72
N LYS A 68 2.95 2.94 -0.53
CA LYS A 68 3.36 3.84 -1.63
C LYS A 68 4.53 3.29 -2.45
N SER A 69 5.40 2.50 -1.82
CA SER A 69 6.59 1.87 -2.42
C SER A 69 6.27 0.71 -3.36
N VAL A 70 5.01 0.24 -3.39
CA VAL A 70 4.59 -0.88 -4.22
C VAL A 70 4.69 -0.53 -5.70
N GLU A 71 5.34 -1.41 -6.45
CA GLU A 71 5.39 -1.34 -7.90
C GLU A 71 3.99 -1.46 -8.51
N ASN A 72 3.81 -0.91 -9.70
CA ASN A 72 2.52 -0.98 -10.37
C ASN A 72 2.15 -2.45 -10.62
N PRO A 73 1.05 -2.99 -10.07
CA PRO A 73 0.67 -4.39 -10.26
C PRO A 73 0.30 -4.73 -11.71
N PHE A 74 0.21 -3.72 -12.59
CA PHE A 74 -0.07 -3.85 -14.01
C PHE A 74 1.14 -3.58 -14.90
N SER A 75 2.32 -3.24 -14.35
CA SER A 75 3.55 -3.12 -15.16
C SER A 75 3.93 -4.50 -15.71
N LYS A 76 4.44 -4.53 -16.95
CA LYS A 76 4.80 -5.76 -17.66
C LYS A 76 6.22 -6.26 -17.35
N GLU A 77 6.79 -5.95 -16.19
CA GLU A 77 8.12 -6.47 -15.82
C GLU A 77 7.93 -7.58 -14.79
N GLY A 78 8.00 -8.83 -15.26
CA GLY A 78 7.79 -10.03 -14.43
C GLY A 78 7.23 -11.25 -15.16
N LYS A 79 7.03 -11.20 -16.49
CA LYS A 79 6.71 -12.39 -17.31
C LYS A 79 7.66 -12.54 -18.51
N ASP A 80 8.95 -12.67 -18.22
CA ASP A 80 9.87 -13.39 -19.08
C ASP A 80 10.70 -14.32 -18.18
N HIS A 81 10.06 -15.38 -17.70
CA HIS A 81 10.78 -16.60 -17.36
C HIS A 81 10.69 -17.53 -18.56
N ASP A 82 11.84 -17.70 -19.21
CA ASP A 82 12.26 -18.75 -20.15
C ASP A 82 11.21 -19.33 -21.12
N LYS A 83 11.41 -19.04 -22.40
CA LYS A 83 11.06 -19.94 -23.51
C LYS A 83 12.31 -20.48 -24.17
#